data_AF-A0A963C9U5-F1
#
_entry.id   AF-A0A963C9U5-F1
#
_cell.length_a   1.000
_cell.length_b   1.000
_cell.length_c   1.000
_cell.angle_alpha   90.00
_cell.angle_beta   90.00
_cell.angle_gamma   90.00
#
_symmetry.space_group_name_H-M   'P 1'
#
loop_
_entity.id
_entity.type
_entity.pdbx_description
1 polymer ?
#
loop_
_entity_poly.entity_id
_entity_poly.type
_entity_poly.pdbx_seq_one_letter_code
_entity_poly.pdbx_strand_id
1 'polypeptide(L)'
;MSDVSVRKQRPKFLTLNEIRLPLPGIVSILHRVSGAGLFLMLPFLLMLFGKSLGSPESFAAYKEIVSNPLAKILLFGLLWAYLHHFCAGIRFLLLDMHKGLDLPAARQSSKIVLGVSLALTFIIGVWLW
;
A
#
# COMPACT_ATOMS: atom_id res chain seq x y z
N MET A 1 -54.63 4.34 2.34
CA MET A 1 -53.24 4.82 2.14
C MET A 1 -52.49 4.46 3.41
N SER A 2 -51.55 3.53 3.34
CA SER A 2 -50.82 3.01 4.51
C SER A 2 -49.73 3.99 4.93
N ASP A 3 -49.85 4.56 6.12
CA ASP A 3 -48.80 5.36 6.76
C ASP A 3 -47.56 4.50 7.01
N VAL A 4 -46.52 4.72 6.21
CA VAL A 4 -45.20 4.14 6.45
C VAL A 4 -44.56 4.94 7.59
N SER A 5 -44.56 4.37 8.80
CA SER A 5 -43.84 5.00 9.92
C SER A 5 -42.35 5.08 9.58
N VAL A 6 -41.82 6.30 9.38
CA VAL A 6 -40.38 6.51 9.19
C VAL A 6 -39.69 6.18 10.51
N ARG A 7 -39.02 5.01 10.59
CA ARG A 7 -38.25 4.62 11.78
C ARG A 7 -37.15 5.64 12.04
N LYS A 8 -37.17 6.28 13.21
CA LYS A 8 -36.12 7.20 13.66
C LYS A 8 -34.78 6.49 13.72
N GLN A 9 -33.82 6.95 12.91
CA GLN A 9 -32.49 6.36 12.84
C GLN A 9 -31.69 6.69 14.12
N ARG A 10 -31.06 5.67 14.72
CA ARG A 10 -30.23 5.86 15.92
C ARG A 10 -28.89 6.50 15.56
N PRO A 11 -28.35 7.38 16.42
CA PRO A 11 -27.02 7.93 16.20
C PRO A 11 -25.96 6.83 16.24
N LYS A 12 -24.91 6.98 15.43
CA LYS A 12 -23.75 6.07 15.36
C LYS A 12 -22.48 6.86 15.67
N PHE A 13 -21.60 6.29 16.48
CA PHE A 13 -20.29 6.87 16.75
C PHE A 13 -19.28 6.37 15.69
N LEU A 14 -19.12 7.15 14.61
CA LEU A 14 -18.19 6.88 13.50
C LEU A 14 -17.26 8.06 13.25
N THR A 15 -16.94 8.80 14.31
CA THR A 15 -16.04 9.96 14.28
C THR A 15 -14.59 9.45 14.21
N LEU A 16 -14.11 9.12 13.00
CA LEU A 16 -12.83 8.41 12.80
C LEU A 16 -11.60 9.15 13.34
N ASN A 17 -11.65 10.48 13.37
CA ASN A 17 -10.61 11.34 13.95
C ASN A 17 -10.52 11.23 15.48
N GLU A 18 -11.57 10.77 16.15
CA GLU A 18 -11.59 10.52 17.60
C GLU A 18 -11.16 9.07 17.95
N ILE A 19 -11.25 8.15 16.98
CA ILE A 19 -10.91 6.74 17.17
C ILE A 19 -9.41 6.53 16.96
N ARG A 20 -8.70 6.09 18.01
CA ARG A 20 -7.26 5.79 17.94
C ARG A 20 -7.03 4.36 17.45
N LEU A 21 -6.56 4.22 16.22
CA LEU A 21 -6.16 2.92 15.68
C LEU A 21 -4.84 2.44 16.29
N PRO A 22 -4.77 1.18 16.77
CA PRO A 22 -3.51 0.59 17.18
C PRO A 22 -2.64 0.29 15.95
N LEU A 23 -1.33 0.09 16.15
CA LEU A 23 -0.38 -0.16 15.05
C LEU A 23 -0.79 -1.29 14.08
N PRO A 24 -1.32 -2.44 14.53
CA PRO A 24 -1.82 -3.46 13.60
C PRO A 24 -2.98 -2.98 12.72
N GLY A 25 -3.83 -2.08 13.24
CA GLY A 25 -4.89 -1.43 12.46
C GLY A 25 -4.33 -0.50 11.39
N ILE A 26 -3.28 0.25 11.71
CA ILE A 26 -2.55 1.10 10.73
C ILE A 26 -1.93 0.24 9.63
N VAL A 27 -1.20 -0.83 9.98
CA VAL A 27 -0.62 -1.75 8.99
C VAL A 27 -1.69 -2.37 8.10
N SER A 28 -2.86 -2.70 8.66
CA SER A 28 -3.99 -3.25 7.90
C SER A 28 -4.54 -2.26 6.87
N ILE A 29 -4.82 -1.01 7.27
CA ILE A 29 -5.32 -0.02 6.30
C ILE A 29 -4.27 0.31 5.24
N LEU A 30 -2.99 0.43 5.62
CA LEU A 30 -1.90 0.66 4.68
C LEU A 30 -1.76 -0.50 3.67
N HIS A 31 -1.93 -1.76 4.10
CA HIS A 31 -1.91 -2.91 3.19
C HIS A 31 -3.05 -2.88 2.16
N ARG A 32 -4.25 -2.47 2.59
CA ARG A 32 -5.41 -2.31 1.69
C ARG A 32 -5.20 -1.19 0.68
N VAL A 33 -4.78 -0.02 1.17
CA VAL A 33 -4.53 1.15 0.33
C VAL A 33 -3.38 0.90 -0.64
N SER A 34 -2.30 0.25 -0.19
CA SER A 34 -1.18 -0.09 -1.08
C SER A 34 -1.59 -1.09 -2.15
N GLY A 35 -2.39 -2.12 -1.82
CA GLY A 35 -2.90 -3.07 -2.80
C GLY A 35 -3.79 -2.42 -3.86
N ALA A 36 -4.72 -1.56 -3.44
CA ALA A 36 -5.57 -0.80 -4.35
C ALA A 36 -4.76 0.17 -5.23
N GLY A 37 -3.79 0.89 -4.64
CA GLY A 37 -2.91 1.81 -5.36
C GLY A 37 -2.06 1.10 -6.41
N LEU A 38 -1.47 -0.05 -6.07
CA LEU A 38 -0.72 -0.87 -7.02
C LEU A 38 -1.59 -1.34 -8.18
N PHE A 39 -2.79 -1.85 -7.87
CA PHE A 39 -3.74 -2.30 -8.90
C PHE A 39 -4.11 -1.16 -9.86
N LEU A 40 -4.46 0.02 -9.34
CA LEU A 40 -4.81 1.19 -10.16
C LEU A 40 -3.63 1.69 -11.00
N MET A 41 -2.40 1.46 -10.55
CA MET A 41 -1.17 1.88 -11.23
C MET A 41 -0.59 0.81 -12.17
N LEU A 42 -1.19 -0.37 -12.26
CA LEU A 42 -0.77 -1.41 -13.21
C LEU A 42 -0.72 -0.92 -14.66
N PRO A 43 -1.71 -0.16 -15.21
CA PRO A 43 -1.62 0.33 -16.58
C PRO A 43 -0.42 1.24 -16.81
N PHE A 44 -0.09 2.11 -15.84
CA PHE A 44 1.09 2.97 -15.89
C PHE A 44 2.39 2.15 -15.87
N LEU A 45 2.49 1.17 -14.97
CA LEU A 45 3.67 0.30 -14.87
C LEU A 45 3.85 -0.56 -16.14
N LEU A 46 2.77 -1.10 -16.70
CA LEU A 46 2.80 -1.87 -17.94
C LEU A 46 3.17 -0.99 -19.14
N MET A 47 2.73 0.27 -19.18
CA MET A 47 3.16 1.24 -20.18
C MET A 47 4.66 1.52 -20.09
N LEU A 48 5.20 1.75 -18.89
CA LEU A 48 6.64 1.93 -18.69
C LEU A 48 7.43 0.67 -19.10
N PHE A 49 6.96 -0.51 -18.69
CA PHE A 49 7.57 -1.79 -19.04
C PHE A 49 7.59 -2.01 -20.56
N GLY A 50 6.46 -1.80 -21.24
CA GLY A 50 6.38 -1.88 -22.70
C GLY A 50 7.31 -0.90 -23.39
N LYS A 51 7.42 0.34 -22.88
CA LYS A 51 8.36 1.32 -23.44
C LYS A 51 9.82 0.90 -23.27
N SER A 52 10.14 0.24 -22.15
CA SER A 52 11.50 -0.20 -21.84
C SER A 52 12.01 -1.33 -22.74
N LEU A 53 11.12 -2.09 -23.38
CA LEU A 53 11.45 -3.25 -24.21
C LEU A 53 11.22 -3.05 -25.72
N GLY A 54 10.74 -1.86 -26.12
CA GLY A 54 10.38 -1.57 -27.51
C GLY A 54 11.59 -1.26 -28.40
N SER A 55 11.50 -0.17 -29.17
CA SER A 55 12.59 0.34 -30.00
C SER A 55 13.53 1.29 -29.21
N PRO A 56 14.69 1.67 -29.77
CA PRO A 56 15.57 2.68 -29.17
C PRO A 56 14.85 4.01 -28.85
N GLU A 57 13.94 4.45 -29.71
CA GLU A 57 13.13 5.67 -29.52
C GLU A 57 12.16 5.50 -28.35
N SER A 58 11.54 4.31 -28.24
CA SER A 58 10.66 3.98 -27.11
C SER A 58 11.43 3.94 -25.78
N PHE A 59 12.65 3.39 -25.79
CA PHE A 59 13.52 3.39 -24.61
C PHE A 59 13.98 4.80 -24.24
N ALA A 60 14.23 5.67 -25.23
CA ALA A 60 14.51 7.09 -24.97
C ALA A 60 13.34 7.77 -24.26
N ALA A 61 12.10 7.56 -24.74
CA ALA A 61 10.90 8.06 -24.06
C ALA A 61 10.72 7.49 -22.65
N TYR A 62 11.03 6.21 -22.42
CA TYR A 62 11.07 5.62 -21.08
C TYR A 62 12.05 6.38 -20.17
N LYS A 63 13.28 6.62 -20.64
CA LYS A 63 14.32 7.36 -19.89
C LYS A 63 13.87 8.78 -19.53
N GLU A 64 13.20 9.48 -20.44
CA GLU A 64 12.66 10.82 -20.16
C GLU A 64 11.60 10.78 -19.06
N ILE A 65 10.69 9.79 -19.09
CA ILE A 65 9.65 9.67 -18.06
C ILE A 65 10.29 9.36 -16.71
N VAL A 66 11.15 8.35 -16.61
CA VAL A 66 11.73 7.93 -15.31
C VAL A 66 12.80 8.88 -14.77
N SER A 67 13.32 9.80 -15.61
CA SER A 67 14.21 10.87 -15.15
C SER A 67 13.45 12.08 -14.59
N ASN A 68 12.15 12.24 -14.92
CA ASN A 68 11.31 13.30 -14.38
C ASN A 68 11.17 13.19 -12.84
N PRO A 69 11.44 14.26 -12.06
CA PRO A 69 11.37 14.21 -10.60
C PRO A 69 10.01 13.78 -10.03
N LEU A 70 8.89 14.18 -10.65
CA LEU A 70 7.55 13.79 -10.21
C LEU A 70 7.29 12.30 -10.45
N ALA A 71 7.75 11.79 -11.60
CA ALA A 71 7.67 10.36 -11.90
C ALA A 71 8.54 9.55 -10.92
N LYS A 72 9.73 10.04 -10.55
CA LYS A 72 10.57 9.39 -9.52
C LYS A 72 9.88 9.32 -8.16
N ILE A 73 9.28 10.42 -7.70
CA ILE A 73 8.53 10.44 -6.43
C ILE A 73 7.37 9.42 -6.47
N LEU A 74 6.63 9.39 -7.58
CA LEU A 74 5.55 8.42 -7.78
C LEU A 74 6.07 6.98 -7.77
N LEU A 75 7.14 6.69 -8.51
CA LEU A 75 7.76 5.36 -8.58
C LEU A 75 8.35 4.94 -7.23
N PHE A 76 8.93 5.85 -6.45
CA PHE A 76 9.40 5.59 -5.09
C PHE A 76 8.23 5.28 -4.15
N GLY A 77 7.12 6.01 -4.27
CA GLY A 77 5.88 5.71 -3.56
C GLY A 77 5.30 4.34 -3.93
N LEU A 78 5.34 3.96 -5.21
CA LEU A 78 4.92 2.63 -5.69
C LEU A 78 5.86 1.52 -5.22
N LEU A 79 7.16 1.77 -5.18
CA LEU A 79 8.15 0.86 -4.61
C LEU A 79 7.84 0.59 -3.13
N TRP A 80 7.59 1.64 -2.34
CA TRP A 80 7.17 1.48 -0.95
C TRP A 80 5.83 0.74 -0.84
N ALA A 81 4.84 1.11 -1.66
CA ALA A 81 3.54 0.45 -1.66
C ALA A 81 3.67 -1.06 -1.91
N TYR A 82 4.50 -1.46 -2.89
CA TYR A 82 4.80 -2.85 -3.19
C TYR A 82 5.46 -3.56 -2.00
N LEU A 83 6.53 -3.00 -1.43
CA LEU A 83 7.27 -3.63 -0.35
C LEU A 83 6.45 -3.70 0.95
N HIS A 84 5.71 -2.66 1.29
CA HIS A 84 4.75 -2.69 2.41
C HIS A 84 3.65 -3.73 2.17
N HIS A 85 3.06 -3.75 0.97
CA HIS A 85 2.01 -4.72 0.63
C HIS A 85 2.52 -6.16 0.76
N PHE A 86 3.71 -6.43 0.23
CA PHE A 86 4.36 -7.74 0.27
C PHE A 86 4.68 -8.18 1.70
N CYS A 87 5.38 -7.34 2.48
CA CYS A 87 5.73 -7.66 3.87
C CYS A 87 4.48 -7.83 4.75
N ALA A 88 3.48 -6.96 4.61
CA ALA A 88 2.21 -7.09 5.31
C ALA A 88 1.43 -8.33 4.86
N GLY A 89 1.47 -8.68 3.57
CA GLY A 89 0.87 -9.89 3.02
C GLY A 89 1.45 -11.16 3.64
N ILE A 90 2.78 -11.26 3.75
CA ILE A 90 3.44 -12.36 4.48
C ILE A 90 2.94 -12.43 5.92
N ARG A 91 2.86 -11.29 6.61
CA ARG A 91 2.30 -11.23 7.96
C ARG A 91 0.86 -11.74 8.00
N PHE A 92 0.00 -11.37 7.05
CA PHE A 92 -1.39 -11.85 7.01
C PHE A 92 -1.46 -13.35 6.75
N LEU A 93 -0.66 -13.90 5.84
CA LEU A 93 -0.56 -15.35 5.64
C LEU A 93 -0.12 -16.09 6.91
N LEU A 94 0.80 -15.52 7.69
CA LEU A 94 1.19 -16.09 8.99
C LEU A 94 0.03 -16.05 10.00
N LEU A 95 -0.76 -14.98 10.03
CA LEU A 95 -1.95 -14.89 10.87
C LEU A 95 -3.01 -15.91 10.45
N ASP A 96 -3.21 -16.15 9.15
CA ASP A 96 -4.12 -17.17 8.61
C ASP A 96 -3.66 -18.59 9.03
N MET A 97 -2.36 -18.78 9.19
CA MET A 97 -1.76 -19.99 9.78
C MET A 97 -1.79 -20.01 11.32
N HIS A 98 -2.52 -19.10 11.96
CA HIS A 98 -2.65 -18.96 13.41
C HIS A 98 -1.33 -18.62 14.15
N LYS A 99 -0.37 -17.98 13.48
CA LYS A 99 0.90 -17.54 14.06
C LYS A 99 0.88 -16.05 14.40
N GLY A 100 1.21 -15.71 15.67
CA GLY A 100 1.33 -14.32 16.13
C GLY A 100 0.00 -13.60 16.40
N LEU A 101 -1.01 -14.34 16.87
CA LEU A 101 -2.36 -13.85 17.15
C LEU A 101 -2.48 -13.04 18.44
N ASP A 102 -1.60 -13.27 19.42
CA ASP A 102 -1.60 -12.53 20.68
C ASP A 102 -1.22 -11.06 20.47
N LEU A 103 -1.75 -10.19 21.33
CA LEU A 103 -1.60 -8.74 21.18
C LEU A 103 -0.13 -8.27 21.14
N PRO A 104 0.78 -8.76 22.01
CA PRO A 104 2.21 -8.46 21.91
C PRO A 104 2.81 -8.86 20.55
N ALA A 105 2.62 -10.10 20.10
CA ALA A 105 3.15 -10.56 18.82
C ALA A 105 2.55 -9.81 17.63
N ALA A 106 1.24 -9.51 17.66
CA ALA A 106 0.56 -8.74 16.63
C ALA A 106 1.13 -7.32 16.50
N ARG A 107 1.45 -6.66 17.64
CA ARG A 107 2.11 -5.34 17.67
C ARG A 107 3.55 -5.43 17.18
N GLN A 108 4.30 -6.43 17.62
CA GLN A 108 5.71 -6.60 17.23
C GLN A 108 5.85 -6.89 15.74
N SER A 109 5.07 -7.83 15.21
CA SER A 109 5.04 -8.13 13.77
C SER A 109 4.65 -6.90 12.93
N SER A 110 3.76 -6.04 13.42
CA SER A 110 3.40 -4.79 12.73
C SER A 110 4.57 -3.79 12.68
N LYS A 111 5.36 -3.68 13.75
CA LYS A 111 6.61 -2.89 13.74
C LYS A 111 7.63 -3.44 12.76
N ILE A 112 7.78 -4.76 12.73
CA ILE A 112 8.71 -5.45 11.80
C ILE A 112 8.32 -5.17 10.36
N VAL A 113 7.02 -5.29 10.00
CA VAL A 113 6.54 -4.97 8.65
C VAL A 113 6.91 -3.55 8.23
N LEU A 114 6.68 -2.56 9.08
CA LEU A 114 7.01 -1.16 8.77
C LEU A 114 8.52 -0.94 8.70
N GLY A 115 9.29 -1.47 9.65
CA GLY A 115 10.74 -1.32 9.67
C GLY A 115 11.41 -1.95 8.46
N VAL A 116 11.04 -3.19 8.13
CA VAL A 116 11.60 -3.93 6.99
C VAL A 116 11.20 -3.29 5.67
N SER A 117 9.91 -2.95 5.48
CA SER A 117 9.46 -2.33 4.22
C SER A 117 10.15 -1.00 3.97
N LEU A 118 10.26 -0.12 4.99
CA LEU A 118 10.95 1.16 4.86
C LEU A 118 12.46 0.99 4.62
N ALA A 119 13.11 0.05 5.30
CA ALA A 119 14.53 -0.24 5.07
C ALA A 119 14.78 -0.74 3.64
N LEU A 120 13.95 -1.66 3.15
CA LEU A 120 14.03 -2.16 1.77
C LEU A 120 13.75 -1.05 0.75
N THR A 121 12.74 -0.19 0.99
CA THR A 121 12.47 0.96 0.13
C THR A 121 13.67 1.88 0.04
N PHE A 122 14.31 2.19 1.18
CA PHE A 122 15.49 3.05 1.20
C PHE A 122 16.65 2.42 0.43
N ILE A 123 16.99 1.16 0.70
CA ILE A 123 18.09 0.44 0.05
C ILE A 123 17.88 0.36 -1.47
N ILE A 124 16.69 -0.09 -1.89
CA ILE A 124 16.38 -0.26 -3.33
C ILE A 124 16.24 1.11 -4.00
N GLY A 125 15.64 2.09 -3.34
CA GLY A 125 15.47 3.44 -3.87
C GLY A 125 16.81 4.13 -4.15
N VAL A 126 17.77 4.03 -3.23
CA VAL A 126 19.16 4.54 -3.41
C VAL A 126 19.90 3.75 -4.48
N TRP A 127 19.61 2.46 -4.64
CA TRP A 127 20.24 1.67 -5.71
C TRP A 127 19.71 2.02 -7.10
N LEU A 128 18.45 2.42 -7.21
CA LEU A 128 17.81 2.80 -8.48
C LEU A 128 18.15 4.24 -8.93
N TRP A 129 18.48 5.14 -8.01
CA TRP A 129 18.75 6.57 -8.27
C TRP A 129 19.87 7.11 -7.37
#